data_AF-A0A6G3PQ51-F1
#
_entry.id   AF-A0A6G3PQ51-F1
#
_cell.length_a   1.000
_cell.length_b   1.000
_cell.length_c   1.000
_cell.angle_alpha   90.00
_cell.angle_beta   90.00
_cell.angle_gamma   90.00
#
_symmetry.space_group_name_H-M   'P 1'
#
loop_
_entity.id
_entity.type
_entity.pdbx_description
1 polymer ?
#
loop_
_entity_poly.entity_id
_entity_poly.type
_entity_poly.pdbx_seq_one_letter_code
_entity_poly.pdbx_strand_id
1 'polypeptide(L)' 'MRFVLTDEQREFARSLDALLRAADTPGVLRAWAAGDHGPGRALWRRLGDAGVFALAV' A
#
# COMPACT_ATOMS: atom_id res chain seq x y z
N MET A 1 9.89 27.52 4.65
CA MET A 1 9.41 26.21 4.18
C MET A 1 8.71 25.52 5.34
N ARG A 2 7.56 24.89 5.10
CA ARG A 2 6.77 24.22 6.16
C ARG A 2 6.88 22.71 5.98
N PHE A 3 7.59 22.04 6.89
CA PHE A 3 7.87 20.60 6.86
C PHE A 3 6.86 19.80 7.67
N VAL A 4 5.58 20.09 7.49
CA VAL A 4 4.50 19.27 8.07
C VAL A 4 3.63 18.75 6.94
N LEU A 5 3.13 17.53 7.11
CA LEU A 5 2.15 16.96 6.18
C LEU A 5 0.91 17.86 6.12
N THR A 6 0.24 17.89 4.97
CA THR A 6 -1.11 18.45 4.86
C THR A 6 -2.13 17.48 5.48
N ASP A 7 -3.37 17.94 5.64
CA ASP A 7 -4.43 17.09 6.16
C ASP A 7 -4.82 16.01 5.16
N GLU A 8 -4.78 16.30 3.87
CA GLU A 8 -4.97 15.33 2.79
C GLU A 8 -3.90 14.24 2.82
N GLN A 9 -2.63 14.61 3.02
CA GLN A 9 -1.55 13.63 3.14
C GLN A 9 -1.74 12.72 4.37
N ARG A 10 -2.23 13.27 5.49
CA ARG A 10 -2.56 12.48 6.69
C ARG A 10 -3.75 11.54 6.45
N GLU A 11 -4.80 12.02 5.79
CA GLU A 11 -5.99 11.21 5.46
C GLU A 11 -5.64 10.06 4.50
N PHE A 12 -4.81 10.36 3.51
CA PHE A 12 -4.30 9.35 2.58
C PHE A 12 -3.46 8.29 3.30
N ALA A 13 -2.56 8.71 4.20
CA ALA A 13 -1.77 7.78 5.02
C ALA A 13 -2.66 6.87 5.88
N ARG A 14 -3.73 7.39 6.49
CA ARG A 14 -4.71 6.58 7.23
C ARG A 14 -5.41 5.56 6.34
N SER A 15 -5.80 5.96 5.14
CA SER A 15 -6.46 5.08 4.17
C SER A 15 -5.53 3.96 3.70
N LEU A 16 -4.25 4.27 3.49
CA LEU A 16 -3.22 3.29 3.11
C LEU A 16 -2.94 2.30 4.25
N ASP A 17 -2.84 2.78 5.50
CA ASP A 17 -2.67 1.91 6.67
C ASP A 17 -3.83 0.91 6.78
N ALA A 18 -5.09 1.38 6.65
CA ALA A 18 -6.26 0.53 6.67
C ALA A 18 -6.24 -0.53 5.55
N LEU A 19 -5.84 -0.14 4.33
CA LEU A 19 -5.70 -1.06 3.20
C LEU A 19 -4.69 -2.17 3.48
N LEU A 20 -3.49 -1.80 3.96
CA LEU A 20 -2.41 -2.74 4.25
C LEU A 20 -2.77 -3.69 5.40
N ARG A 21 -3.41 -3.16 6.44
CA ARG A 21 -3.90 -3.94 7.59
C ARG A 21 -4.95 -4.97 7.18
N ALA A 22 -5.86 -4.59 6.27
CA ALA A 22 -6.85 -5.49 5.69
C ALA A 22 -6.27 -6.51 4.69
N ALA A 23 -5.07 -6.26 4.15
CA ALA A 23 -4.45 -7.13 3.16
C ALA A 23 -3.66 -8.31 3.75
N ASP A 24 -3.53 -8.42 5.07
CA ASP A 24 -2.64 -9.38 5.76
C ASP A 24 -1.23 -9.37 5.13
N THR A 25 -0.57 -8.22 5.16
CA THR A 25 0.80 -8.07 4.61
C THR A 25 1.77 -9.14 5.12
N PRO A 26 1.75 -9.57 6.41
CA PRO A 26 2.56 -10.70 6.85
C PRO A 26 2.27 -12.01 6.11
N GLY A 27 0.99 -12.34 5.87
CA GLY A 27 0.59 -13.50 5.07
C GLY A 27 1.06 -13.40 3.61
N VAL A 28 0.90 -12.23 3.01
CA VAL A 28 1.38 -11.94 1.64
C VAL A 28 2.90 -12.16 1.53
N LEU A 29 3.68 -11.68 2.50
CA LEU A 29 5.13 -11.87 2.52
C LEU A 29 5.52 -13.35 2.68
N ARG A 30 4.82 -14.09 3.53
CA ARG A 30 5.05 -15.54 3.70
C ARG A 30 4.74 -16.33 2.43
N ALA A 31 3.63 -16.03 1.76
CA ALA A 31 3.30 -16.63 0.47
C ALA A 31 4.38 -16.33 -0.59
N TRP A 32 4.84 -15.08 -0.64
CA TRP A 32 5.90 -14.67 -1.56
C TRP A 32 7.21 -15.42 -1.32
N ALA A 33 7.61 -15.58 -0.05
CA ALA A 33 8.82 -16.34 0.32
C ALA A 33 8.69 -17.84 -0.02
N ALA A 34 7.47 -18.38 -0.01
CA ALA A 34 7.17 -19.74 -0.44
C ALA A 34 7.04 -19.90 -1.97
N GLY A 35 7.24 -18.83 -2.74
CA GLY A 35 7.15 -18.83 -4.21
C GLY A 35 5.76 -18.52 -4.77
N ASP A 36 4.74 -18.35 -3.92
CA ASP A 36 3.44 -17.84 -4.34
C ASP A 36 3.42 -16.32 -4.35
N HIS A 37 3.67 -15.77 -5.54
CA HIS A 37 3.65 -14.33 -5.77
C HIS A 37 2.25 -13.77 -6.08
N GLY A 38 1.20 -14.61 -6.12
CA GLY A 38 -0.18 -14.21 -6.45
C GLY A 38 -0.73 -13.12 -5.51
N PRO A 39 -0.73 -13.36 -4.18
CA PRO A 39 -1.19 -12.36 -3.21
C PRO A 39 -0.41 -11.05 -3.27
N GLY A 40 0.91 -11.11 -3.48
CA GLY A 40 1.74 -9.91 -3.58
C GLY A 40 1.44 -9.07 -4.82
N ARG A 41 1.25 -9.69 -5.99
CA ARG A 41 0.82 -8.98 -7.19
C ARG A 41 -0.58 -8.37 -7.04
N ALA A 42 -1.49 -9.06 -6.36
CA ALA A 42 -2.82 -8.54 -6.07
C ALA A 42 -2.76 -7.30 -5.17
N LEU A 43 -1.93 -7.32 -4.12
CA LEU A 43 -1.69 -6.15 -3.27
C LEU A 43 -1.05 -5.01 -4.07
N TRP A 44 -0.07 -5.30 -4.92
CA TRP A 44 0.61 -4.30 -5.76
C TRP A 44 -0.36 -3.55 -6.68
N ARG A 45 -1.29 -4.27 -7.30
CA ARG A 45 -2.34 -3.66 -8.13
C ARG A 45 -3.26 -2.75 -7.31
N ARG A 46 -3.70 -3.21 -6.12
CA ARG A 46 -4.54 -2.39 -5.23
C ARG A 46 -3.87 -1.09 -4.78
N LEU A 47 -2.55 -1.11 -4.56
CA LEU A 47 -1.78 0.09 -4.27
C LEU A 47 -1.73 1.06 -5.46
N GLY A 48 -1.61 0.51 -6.68
CA GLY A 48 -1.72 1.28 -7.92
C GLY A 48 -3.12 1.92 -8.08
N ASP A 49 -4.17 1.14 -7.88
CA ASP A 49 -5.56 1.62 -7.96
C ASP A 49 -5.85 2.71 -6.90
N ALA A 50 -5.18 2.66 -5.75
CA ALA A 50 -5.24 3.70 -4.72
C ALA A 50 -4.41 4.95 -5.02
N GLY A 51 -3.68 4.99 -6.15
CA GLY A 51 -2.91 6.16 -6.58
C GLY A 51 -1.53 6.30 -5.93
N VAL A 52 -1.04 5.27 -5.22
CA VAL A 52 0.30 5.32 -4.55
C VAL A 52 1.41 5.59 -5.57
N PHE A 53 1.26 5.12 -6.81
CA PHE A 53 2.24 5.29 -7.87
C PHE A 53 1.98 6.51 -8.78
N ALA A 54 0.90 7.28 -8.54
CA ALA A 54 0.55 8.43 -9.37
C ALA A 54 1.57 9.59 -9.28
N LEU A 55 2.48 9.56 -8.30
CA LEU A 55 3.57 10.53 -8.15
C LEU A 55 4.80 10.22 -9.02
N ALA A 56 4.86 9.03 -9.64
CA ALA A 56 6.03 8.56 -10.37
C ALA A 56 5.84 8.54 -11.91
N VAL A 57 4.77 9.16 -12.42
CA VAL A 57 4.44 9.25 -13.86
C VAL A 57 4.46 10.70 -14.30
#